data_AF-A0A1N6UUN6-F1
#
_entry.id   AF-A0A1N6UUN6-F1
#
_cell.length_a   1.000
_cell.length_b   1.000
_cell.length_c   1.000
_cell.angle_alpha   90.00
_cell.angle_beta   90.00
_cell.angle_gamma   90.00
#
_symmetry.space_group_name_H-M   'P 1'
#
loop_
_entity.id
_entity.type
_entity.pdbx_description
1 polymer ?
#
loop_
_entity_poly.entity_id
_entity_poly.type
_entity_poly.pdbx_seq_one_letter_code
_entity_poly.pdbx_strand_id
1 'polypeptide(L)'
;MTLSWQIHEDQHPFAINETVAEHRYHAAESSATEESAVKDVVEAALAQAETLLDRNVTNASLFFMVTWSPREGALTLSVTDADKAKDAPDLVTCRLAALNEQLQEDGESAYQDFIGKLQFWIKDYLSTSTAFMNYSLVAVFTDASRNRCQIV
;
A
#
# COMPACT_ATOMS: atom_id res chain seq x y z
N MET A 1 -12.34 10.81 -4.29
CA MET A 1 -11.63 11.74 -5.19
C MET A 1 -11.02 10.98 -6.37
N THR A 2 -10.85 11.59 -7.55
CA THR A 2 -10.24 10.93 -8.71
C THR A 2 -8.72 11.00 -8.59
N LEU A 3 -8.10 9.98 -7.97
CA LEU A 3 -6.65 9.82 -8.00
C LEU A 3 -6.18 9.65 -9.45
N SER A 4 -5.18 10.43 -9.85
CA SER A 4 -4.56 10.29 -11.17
C SER A 4 -3.54 9.16 -11.11
N TRP A 5 -3.97 7.95 -11.45
CA TRP A 5 -3.12 6.78 -11.50
C TRP A 5 -2.21 6.83 -12.73
N GLN A 6 -0.90 6.82 -12.49
CA GLN A 6 0.13 6.66 -13.51
C GLN A 6 0.65 5.24 -13.47
N ILE A 7 0.58 4.54 -14.61
CA ILE A 7 1.11 3.19 -14.75
C ILE A 7 2.56 3.32 -15.22
N HIS A 8 3.49 2.83 -14.41
CA HIS A 8 4.89 2.76 -14.75
C HIS A 8 5.23 1.29 -15.00
N GLU A 9 5.56 0.96 -16.25
CA GLU A 9 6.10 -0.33 -16.64
C GLU A 9 7.64 -0.27 -16.47
N ASP A 10 8.23 -1.26 -15.79
CA ASP A 10 9.68 -1.46 -15.66
C ASP A 10 10.48 -0.52 -14.73
N GLN A 11 9.85 0.48 -14.10
CA GLN A 11 10.57 1.42 -13.23
C GLN A 11 9.71 1.82 -12.04
N HIS A 12 10.14 1.46 -10.82
CA HIS A 12 9.48 1.89 -9.58
C HIS A 12 9.71 3.41 -9.43
N PRO A 13 8.68 4.27 -9.54
CA PRO A 13 8.87 5.72 -9.60
C PRO A 13 9.32 6.35 -8.26
N PHE A 14 9.37 5.55 -7.20
CA PHE A 14 9.70 5.98 -5.84
C PHE A 14 10.88 5.16 -5.26
N ALA A 15 11.05 3.87 -5.57
CA ALA A 15 12.18 3.12 -5.06
C ALA A 15 13.50 3.52 -5.75
N ILE A 16 14.44 4.05 -4.97
CA ILE A 16 15.72 4.58 -5.45
C ILE A 16 16.67 3.47 -5.96
N ASN A 17 16.34 2.17 -5.86
CA ASN A 17 17.28 1.13 -6.31
C ASN A 17 16.78 -0.32 -6.45
N GLU A 18 15.53 -0.57 -6.83
CA GLU A 18 15.08 -1.95 -7.11
C GLU A 18 14.58 -2.09 -8.55
N THR A 19 15.51 -2.48 -9.43
CA THR A 19 15.20 -3.01 -10.77
C THR A 19 14.93 -4.49 -10.62
N VAL A 20 13.65 -4.86 -10.46
CA VAL A 20 13.22 -6.25 -10.52
C VAL A 20 12.33 -6.40 -11.74
N ALA A 21 12.79 -7.24 -12.67
CA ALA A 21 12.21 -7.48 -13.99
C ALA A 21 10.67 -7.53 -14.00
N GLU A 22 10.07 -6.85 -14.97
CA GLU A 22 8.67 -6.99 -15.41
C GLU A 22 7.59 -6.77 -14.33
N HIS A 23 7.75 -5.75 -13.47
CA HIS A 23 6.68 -5.30 -12.57
C HIS A 23 5.99 -4.03 -13.09
N ARG A 24 4.66 -3.99 -12.97
CA ARG A 24 3.80 -2.84 -13.28
C ARG A 24 3.46 -2.09 -12.01
N TYR A 25 3.93 -0.85 -11.91
CA TYR A 25 3.69 0.01 -10.76
C TYR A 25 2.53 0.96 -11.06
N HIS A 26 1.42 0.79 -10.36
CA HIS A 26 0.30 1.73 -10.35
C HIS A 26 0.57 2.80 -9.29
N ALA A 27 1.22 3.88 -9.72
CA ALA A 27 1.58 5.00 -8.86
C ALA A 27 0.50 6.08 -8.88
N ALA A 28 0.10 6.60 -7.72
CA ALA A 28 -0.69 7.82 -7.61
C ALA A 28 -0.04 8.77 -6.62
N GLU A 29 -0.15 10.07 -6.87
CA GLU A 29 0.26 11.10 -5.92
C GLU A 29 -0.98 11.88 -5.46
N SER A 30 -1.06 12.13 -4.17
CA SER A 30 -2.11 12.92 -3.54
C SER A 30 -1.50 13.95 -2.59
N SER A 31 -2.00 15.17 -2.66
CA SER A 31 -1.68 16.26 -1.73
C SER A 31 -2.66 16.32 -0.56
N ALA A 32 -3.35 15.23 -0.25
CA ALA A 32 -4.28 15.15 0.87
C ALA A 32 -3.56 15.27 2.21
N THR A 33 -3.99 16.23 3.03
CA THR A 33 -3.51 16.46 4.41
C THR A 33 -4.58 16.14 5.45
N GLU A 34 -5.86 16.23 5.07
CA GLU A 34 -6.97 15.93 5.97
C GLU A 34 -7.17 14.44 6.15
N GLU A 35 -7.45 14.01 7.38
CA GLU A 35 -7.65 12.61 7.75
C GLU A 35 -8.66 11.89 6.84
N SER A 36 -9.81 12.54 6.56
CA SER A 36 -10.84 11.98 5.67
C SER A 36 -10.37 11.85 4.22
N ALA A 37 -9.53 12.77 3.76
CA ALA A 37 -8.96 12.72 2.41
C ALA A 37 -7.89 11.64 2.31
N VAL A 38 -7.04 11.47 3.34
CA VAL A 38 -6.08 10.36 3.38
C VAL A 38 -6.81 9.02 3.40
N LYS A 39 -7.88 8.90 4.18
CA LYS A 39 -8.72 7.70 4.19
C LYS A 39 -9.24 7.39 2.79
N ASP A 40 -9.82 8.37 2.09
CA ASP A 40 -10.31 8.20 0.71
C ASP A 40 -9.19 7.75 -0.25
N VAL A 41 -7.96 8.27 -0.08
CA VAL A 41 -6.79 7.85 -0.86
C VAL A 41 -6.39 6.40 -0.58
N VAL A 42 -6.38 5.99 0.70
CA VAL A 42 -6.06 4.61 1.11
C VAL A 42 -7.13 3.65 0.59
N GLU A 43 -8.41 3.99 0.74
CA GLU A 43 -9.53 3.19 0.23
C GLU A 43 -9.49 3.08 -1.30
N ALA A 44 -9.18 4.16 -2.01
CA ALA A 44 -8.99 4.12 -3.46
C ALA A 44 -7.78 3.26 -3.87
N ALA A 45 -6.71 3.25 -3.08
CA ALA A 45 -5.54 2.40 -3.31
C ALA A 45 -5.84 0.92 -3.09
N LEU A 46 -6.61 0.60 -2.04
CA LEU A 46 -7.09 -0.75 -1.77
C LEU A 46 -8.04 -1.20 -2.88
N ALA A 47 -8.99 -0.36 -3.29
CA ALA A 47 -9.89 -0.64 -4.41
C ALA A 47 -9.09 -0.93 -5.69
N GLN A 48 -8.07 -0.12 -5.98
CA GLN A 48 -7.20 -0.35 -7.13
C GLN A 48 -6.44 -1.68 -7.00
N ALA A 49 -5.91 -1.99 -5.82
CA ALA A 49 -5.27 -3.26 -5.55
C ALA A 49 -6.23 -4.44 -5.73
N GLU A 50 -7.50 -4.31 -5.35
CA GLU A 50 -8.53 -5.32 -5.56
C GLU A 50 -8.84 -5.58 -7.02
N THR A 51 -8.88 -4.54 -7.85
CA THR A 51 -9.02 -4.74 -9.31
C THR A 51 -7.84 -5.51 -9.91
N LEU A 52 -6.68 -5.46 -9.24
CA LEU A 52 -5.47 -6.16 -9.62
C LEU A 52 -5.32 -7.52 -8.92
N LEU A 53 -6.05 -7.77 -7.81
CA LEU A 53 -6.04 -9.05 -7.10
C LEU A 53 -6.43 -10.20 -8.02
N ASP A 54 -7.38 -10.01 -8.93
CA ASP A 54 -7.76 -11.05 -9.89
C ASP A 54 -6.59 -11.52 -10.78
N ARG A 55 -5.64 -10.62 -11.06
CA ARG A 55 -4.45 -10.90 -11.88
C ARG A 55 -3.23 -11.26 -11.04
N ASN A 56 -3.13 -10.72 -9.84
CA ASN A 56 -2.02 -10.93 -8.91
C ASN A 56 -2.18 -12.18 -8.04
N VAL A 57 -3.42 -12.56 -7.71
CA VAL A 57 -3.69 -13.74 -6.88
C VAL A 57 -3.57 -14.99 -7.71
N THR A 58 -2.48 -15.70 -7.49
CA THR A 58 -2.26 -17.03 -8.03
C THR A 58 -2.60 -18.07 -6.94
N ASN A 59 -2.68 -19.35 -7.28
CA ASN A 59 -2.96 -20.43 -6.31
C ASN A 59 -1.93 -20.49 -5.15
N ALA A 60 -0.77 -19.84 -5.29
CA ALA A 60 0.28 -19.76 -4.28
C ALA A 60 0.24 -18.46 -3.42
N SER A 61 -0.61 -17.51 -3.80
CA SER A 61 -0.63 -16.17 -3.20
C SER A 61 -1.35 -16.21 -1.86
N LEU A 62 -0.69 -15.72 -0.81
CA LEU A 62 -1.16 -15.90 0.57
C LEU A 62 -1.15 -14.59 1.38
N PHE A 63 -0.26 -13.65 1.04
CA PHE A 63 -0.07 -12.44 1.82
C PHE A 63 -0.32 -11.19 0.99
N PHE A 64 -1.10 -10.27 1.56
CA PHE A 64 -1.26 -8.93 1.07
C PHE A 64 -0.41 -8.00 1.93
N MET A 65 0.75 -7.60 1.42
CA MET A 65 1.66 -6.71 2.12
C MET A 65 1.27 -5.26 1.89
N VAL A 66 1.12 -4.54 2.98
CA VAL A 66 0.94 -3.09 2.97
C VAL A 66 2.15 -2.47 3.66
N THR A 67 2.99 -1.81 2.88
CA THR A 67 4.21 -1.16 3.34
C THR A 67 4.04 0.35 3.33
N TRP A 68 4.30 1.00 4.46
CA TRP A 68 4.37 2.46 4.52
C TRP A 68 5.83 2.93 4.60
N SER A 69 6.20 3.82 3.68
CA SER A 69 7.52 4.45 3.58
C SER A 69 7.51 5.87 4.14
N PRO A 70 7.92 6.09 5.41
CA PRO A 70 7.96 7.43 6.01
C PRO A 70 8.99 8.35 5.37
N ARG A 71 10.03 7.80 4.74
CA ARG A 71 11.00 8.60 3.98
C ARG A 71 10.39 9.26 2.75
N GLU A 72 9.45 8.58 2.11
CA GLU A 72 8.89 9.00 0.83
C GLU A 72 7.47 9.53 0.95
N GLY A 73 6.82 9.29 2.09
CA GLY A 73 5.40 9.51 2.28
C GLY A 73 4.57 8.57 1.41
N ALA A 74 5.06 7.36 1.12
CA ALA A 74 4.46 6.48 0.13
C ALA A 74 3.92 5.19 0.76
N LEU A 75 2.67 4.86 0.47
CA LEU A 75 2.03 3.58 0.74
C LEU A 75 2.24 2.66 -0.45
N THR A 76 2.85 1.50 -0.25
CA THR A 76 3.00 0.46 -1.28
C THR A 76 2.20 -0.77 -0.86
N LEU A 77 1.38 -1.26 -1.78
CA LEU A 77 0.55 -2.44 -1.64
C LEU A 77 1.08 -3.48 -2.62
N SER A 78 1.51 -4.62 -2.10
CA SER A 78 2.00 -5.74 -2.91
C SER A 78 1.37 -7.05 -2.46
N VAL A 79 1.10 -7.95 -3.42
CA VAL A 79 0.66 -9.32 -3.14
C VAL A 79 1.89 -10.20 -3.23
N THR A 80 2.09 -11.06 -2.24
CA THR A 80 3.20 -12.02 -2.24
C THR A 80 2.70 -13.43 -1.90
N ASP A 81 3.41 -14.42 -2.45
CA ASP A 81 3.20 -15.83 -2.12
C ASP A 81 3.58 -16.16 -0.66
N ALA A 82 3.09 -17.30 -0.17
CA ALA A 82 3.33 -17.81 1.19
C ALA A 82 4.83 -17.85 1.58
N ASP A 83 5.71 -18.04 0.59
CA ASP A 83 7.16 -18.13 0.75
C ASP A 83 7.88 -16.77 0.72
N LYS A 84 7.18 -15.64 0.51
CA LYS A 84 7.78 -14.31 0.27
C LYS A 84 8.84 -14.31 -0.84
N ALA A 85 8.75 -15.25 -1.78
CA ALA A 85 9.78 -15.50 -2.80
C ALA A 85 9.43 -14.95 -4.18
N LYS A 86 8.13 -14.69 -4.43
CA LYS A 86 7.63 -14.09 -5.66
C LYS A 86 6.60 -13.04 -5.29
N ASP A 87 6.99 -11.78 -5.46
CA ASP A 87 6.06 -10.67 -5.47
C ASP A 87 5.24 -10.74 -6.78
N ALA A 88 3.97 -10.37 -6.71
CA ALA A 88 3.10 -10.33 -7.86
C ALA A 88 3.51 -9.20 -8.83
N PRO A 89 3.29 -9.37 -10.16
CA PRO A 89 3.77 -8.44 -11.17
C PRO A 89 3.17 -7.03 -11.03
N ASP A 90 1.94 -6.87 -10.56
CA ASP A 90 1.31 -5.55 -10.42
C ASP A 90 1.41 -5.05 -8.96
N LEU A 91 2.09 -3.92 -8.73
CA LEU A 91 2.19 -3.26 -7.43
C LEU A 91 1.42 -1.93 -7.44
N VAL A 92 0.78 -1.59 -6.34
CA VAL A 92 0.07 -0.29 -6.20
C VAL A 92 0.82 0.59 -5.22
N THR A 93 1.19 1.80 -5.62
CA THR A 93 1.87 2.77 -4.75
C THR A 93 1.12 4.10 -4.74
N CYS A 94 0.88 4.64 -3.55
CA CYS A 94 0.27 5.94 -3.35
C CYS A 94 1.18 6.84 -2.52
N ARG A 95 1.59 7.97 -3.08
CA ARG A 95 2.38 8.99 -2.39
C ARG A 95 1.50 10.09 -1.84
N LEU A 96 1.67 10.38 -0.55
CA LEU A 96 1.02 11.42 0.23
C LEU A 96 2.09 12.42 0.71
N ALA A 97 2.59 13.24 -0.21
CA ALA A 97 3.72 14.14 0.07
C ALA A 97 3.38 15.18 1.15
N ALA A 98 2.22 15.83 1.03
CA ALA A 98 1.79 16.89 1.96
C ALA A 98 1.54 16.37 3.39
N LEU A 99 0.98 15.17 3.51
CA LEU A 99 0.81 14.51 4.79
C LEU A 99 2.17 14.16 5.43
N ASN A 100 3.11 13.67 4.62
CA ASN A 100 4.43 13.31 5.12
C ASN A 100 5.18 14.52 5.68
N GLU A 101 5.08 15.68 5.02
CA GLU A 101 5.63 16.93 5.54
C GLU A 101 5.02 17.27 6.91
N GLN A 102 3.70 17.19 7.07
CA GLN A 102 3.06 17.40 8.37
C GLN A 102 3.52 16.40 9.43
N LEU A 103 3.59 15.11 9.11
CA LEU A 103 4.04 14.07 10.05
C LEU A 103 5.50 14.25 10.46
N GLN A 104 6.35 14.78 9.57
CA GLN A 104 7.72 15.14 9.89
C GLN A 104 7.79 16.36 10.82
N GLU A 105 6.90 17.34 10.64
CA GLU A 105 6.81 18.53 11.50
C GLU A 105 6.22 18.22 12.89
N ASP A 106 5.16 17.42 12.97
CA ASP A 106 4.49 17.02 14.21
C ASP A 106 5.30 16.00 15.04
N GLY A 107 6.26 15.31 14.42
CA GLY A 107 7.19 14.40 15.06
C GLY A 107 6.67 12.97 15.27
N GLU A 108 7.46 12.15 15.97
CA GLU A 108 7.26 10.69 16.02
C GLU A 108 5.93 10.25 16.65
N SER A 109 5.36 11.05 17.56
CA SER A 109 4.07 10.77 18.19
C SER A 109 2.91 10.81 17.19
N ALA A 110 2.89 11.81 16.31
CA ALA A 110 1.86 11.93 15.27
C ALA A 110 2.03 10.85 14.20
N TYR A 111 3.28 10.47 13.90
CA TYR A 111 3.57 9.33 13.04
C TYR A 111 2.97 8.02 13.58
N GLN A 112 3.15 7.72 14.88
CA GLN A 112 2.59 6.50 15.47
C GLN A 112 1.06 6.51 15.46
N ASP A 113 0.42 7.65 15.76
CA ASP A 113 -1.03 7.81 15.67
C ASP A 113 -1.53 7.58 14.24
N PHE A 114 -0.83 8.15 13.26
CA PHE A 114 -1.13 7.96 11.84
C PHE A 114 -1.03 6.50 11.41
N ILE A 115 0.04 5.80 11.79
CA ILE A 115 0.19 4.37 11.49
C ILE A 115 -0.95 3.55 12.11
N GLY A 116 -1.35 3.87 13.34
CA GLY A 116 -2.49 3.22 13.99
C GLY A 116 -3.80 3.44 13.23
N LYS A 117 -4.05 4.68 12.77
CA LYS A 117 -5.21 5.02 11.94
C LYS A 117 -5.19 4.33 10.59
N LEU A 118 -4.03 4.30 9.93
CA LEU A 118 -3.86 3.67 8.63
C LEU A 118 -4.08 2.15 8.71
N GLN A 119 -3.54 1.49 9.74
CA GLN A 119 -3.86 0.08 10.03
C GLN A 119 -5.34 -0.15 10.27
N PHE A 120 -6.00 0.74 11.02
CA PHE A 120 -7.43 0.66 11.28
C PHE A 120 -8.25 0.80 9.99
N TRP A 121 -7.93 1.77 9.13
CA TRP A 121 -8.63 1.95 7.85
C TRP A 121 -8.45 0.78 6.91
N ILE A 122 -7.23 0.23 6.81
CA ILE A 122 -6.97 -0.97 6.02
C ILE A 122 -7.78 -2.14 6.57
N LYS A 123 -7.75 -2.37 7.89
CA LYS A 123 -8.51 -3.45 8.52
C LYS A 123 -10.02 -3.31 8.31
N ASP A 124 -10.55 -2.11 8.51
CA ASP A 124 -11.98 -1.80 8.32
C ASP A 124 -12.40 -2.05 6.86
N TYR A 125 -11.61 -1.54 5.91
CA TYR A 125 -11.86 -1.74 4.49
C TYR A 125 -11.80 -3.22 4.09
N LEU A 126 -10.75 -3.94 4.48
CA LEU A 126 -10.60 -5.36 4.18
C LEU A 126 -11.68 -6.22 4.84
N SER A 127 -12.14 -5.86 6.03
CA SER A 127 -13.27 -6.53 6.71
C SER A 127 -14.59 -6.30 5.99
N THR A 128 -14.69 -5.21 5.22
CA THR A 128 -15.90 -4.85 4.46
C THR A 128 -15.82 -5.30 3.01
N SER A 129 -14.61 -5.56 2.50
CA SER A 129 -14.38 -5.97 1.12
C SER A 129 -14.62 -7.46 0.89
N THR A 130 -15.66 -7.74 0.12
CA THR A 130 -15.96 -9.09 -0.37
C THR A 130 -14.91 -9.59 -1.36
N ALA A 131 -14.26 -8.71 -2.12
CA ALA A 131 -13.24 -9.10 -3.09
C ALA A 131 -12.05 -9.74 -2.36
N PHE A 132 -11.57 -9.11 -1.30
CA PHE A 132 -10.49 -9.65 -0.49
C PHE A 132 -10.88 -10.96 0.23
N MET A 133 -12.09 -11.04 0.77
CA MET A 133 -12.60 -12.26 1.40
C MET A 133 -12.67 -13.46 0.43
N ASN A 134 -12.91 -13.22 -0.86
CA ASN A 134 -12.92 -14.30 -1.86
C ASN A 134 -11.53 -14.93 -2.06
N TYR A 135 -10.45 -14.18 -1.87
CA TYR A 135 -9.09 -14.66 -2.12
C TYR A 135 -8.39 -15.25 -0.88
N SER A 136 -9.04 -15.27 0.30
CA SER A 136 -8.48 -15.84 1.57
C SER A 136 -7.06 -15.35 1.90
N LEU A 137 -6.72 -14.13 1.50
CA LEU A 137 -5.40 -13.54 1.73
C LEU A 137 -5.27 -13.04 3.17
N VAL A 138 -4.04 -13.05 3.68
CA VAL A 138 -3.70 -12.47 4.97
C VAL A 138 -3.06 -11.10 4.74
N ALA A 139 -3.73 -10.04 5.19
CA ALA A 139 -3.16 -8.71 5.15
C ALA A 139 -2.11 -8.52 6.24
N VAL A 140 -0.94 -8.03 5.83
CA VAL A 140 0.21 -7.81 6.68
C VAL A 140 0.65 -6.37 6.49
N PHE A 141 0.58 -5.60 7.57
CA PHE A 141 1.13 -4.27 7.60
C PHE A 141 2.61 -4.31 8.00
N THR A 142 3.44 -3.63 7.24
CA THR A 142 4.88 -3.53 7.46
C THR A 142 5.34 -2.08 7.41
N ASP A 143 6.21 -1.70 8.32
CA ASP A 143 7.00 -0.47 8.17
C ASP A 143 8.08 -0.70 7.10
N ALA A 144 8.52 0.36 6.40
CA ALA A 144 9.51 0.35 5.30
C ALA A 144 10.71 -0.59 5.50
N SER A 145 11.08 -0.84 6.75
CA SER A 145 12.19 -1.74 7.08
C SER A 145 11.89 -3.24 6.93
N ARG A 146 10.66 -3.67 6.57
CA ARG A 146 10.16 -5.08 6.57
C ARG A 146 10.40 -5.86 7.88
N ASN A 147 10.97 -5.21 8.91
CA ASN A 147 11.43 -5.81 10.17
C ASN A 147 10.34 -5.90 11.23
N ARG A 148 9.28 -5.09 11.11
CA ARG A 148 8.05 -5.21 11.88
C ARG A 148 6.93 -5.60 10.93
N CYS A 149 6.61 -6.89 10.90
CA CYS A 149 5.41 -7.41 10.26
C CYS A 149 4.34 -7.57 11.35
N GLN A 150 3.24 -6.81 11.25
CA GLN A 150 2.04 -7.04 12.06
C GLN A 150 0.89 -7.47 11.15
N ILE A 151 0.21 -8.54 11.53
CA ILE A 151 -1.01 -8.98 10.85
C ILE A 151 -2.11 -8.01 11.26
N VAL A 152 -2.81 -7.42 10.27
CA VAL A 152 -3.88 -6.44 10.48
C VAL A 152 -5.27 -7.09 10.50
#